data_AF-A0AAP0HNJ3-F1
#
_entry.id   AF-A0AAP0HNJ3-F1
#
_cell.length_a   1.000
_cell.length_b   1.000
_cell.length_c   1.000
_cell.angle_alpha   90.00
_cell.angle_beta   90.00
_cell.angle_gamma   90.00
#
_symmetry.space_group_name_H-M   'P 1'
#
loop_
_entity.id
_entity.type
_entity.pdbx_description
1 polymer ?
#
loop_
_entity_poly.entity_id
_entity_poly.type
_entity_poly.pdbx_seq_one_letter_code
_entity_poly.pdbx_strand_id
1 'polypeptide(L)'
;MVMSIGWNPYFNNTKKTIEPWLLHEFDEDFYGEDLRLAIVGYIRPEANFPSLEALIAKIHEDRQIAEKALDLPLYAGYKDSPHLLTSPLQQNDHNLFS
;
A
#
# COMPACT_ATOMS: atom_id res chain seq x y z
N MET A 1 1.47 -3.93 4.66
CA MET A 1 0.78 -4.01 3.35
C MET A 1 1.82 -4.32 2.28
N VAL A 2 1.40 -4.91 1.16
CA VAL A 2 2.16 -4.90 -0.10
C VAL A 2 1.32 -4.18 -1.15
N MET A 3 1.93 -3.61 -2.18
CA MET A 3 1.20 -2.79 -3.14
C MET A 3 1.77 -2.96 -4.54
N SER A 4 0.88 -3.19 -5.50
CA SER A 4 1.22 -3.14 -6.91
C SER A 4 1.06 -1.71 -7.43
N ILE A 5 2.05 -1.22 -8.19
CA ILE A 5 1.96 0.05 -8.92
C ILE A 5 2.26 -0.24 -10.39
N GLY A 6 1.23 -0.26 -11.21
CA GLY A 6 1.31 -0.80 -12.56
C GLY A 6 0.51 -0.02 -13.59
N TRP A 7 0.57 -0.48 -14.84
CA TRP A 7 -0.32 -0.03 -15.89
C TRP A 7 -1.45 -1.04 -16.05
N ASN A 8 -2.71 -0.61 -15.98
CA ASN A 8 -3.83 -1.51 -16.23
C ASN A 8 -4.18 -1.50 -17.74
N PRO A 9 -3.89 -2.58 -18.48
CA PRO A 9 -4.10 -2.63 -19.92
C PRO A 9 -5.58 -2.70 -20.32
N TYR A 10 -6.47 -3.08 -19.41
CA TYR A 10 -7.90 -3.26 -19.71
C TYR A 10 -8.68 -1.94 -19.82
N PHE A 11 -8.13 -0.84 -19.28
CA PHE A 11 -8.79 0.46 -19.28
C PHE A 11 -8.26 1.44 -20.32
N ASN A 12 -7.42 0.99 -21.27
CA ASN A 12 -6.82 1.87 -22.31
C ASN A 12 -6.18 3.15 -21.71
N ASN A 13 -5.71 3.07 -20.45
CA ASN A 13 -5.50 4.23 -19.60
C ASN A 13 -4.07 4.77 -19.69
N THR A 14 -3.97 6.08 -19.81
CA THR A 14 -2.74 6.89 -19.76
C THR A 14 -2.22 7.11 -18.33
N LYS A 15 -2.72 6.35 -17.34
CA LYS A 15 -2.42 6.51 -15.91
C LYS A 15 -2.09 5.17 -15.24
N LYS A 16 -1.17 5.22 -14.28
CA LYS A 16 -0.81 4.09 -13.41
C LYS A 16 -1.92 3.79 -12.41
N THR A 17 -2.11 2.52 -12.08
CA THR A 17 -2.95 2.06 -10.95
C THR A 17 -2.09 1.82 -9.72
N ILE A 18 -2.73 1.91 -8.55
CA ILE A 18 -2.14 1.63 -7.24
C ILE A 18 -3.11 0.69 -6.53
N GLU A 19 -2.64 -0.52 -6.22
CA GLU A 19 -3.47 -1.61 -5.71
C GLU A 19 -2.81 -2.18 -4.44
N PRO A 20 -3.16 -1.64 -3.25
CA PRO A 20 -2.64 -2.12 -1.99
C PRO A 20 -3.38 -3.38 -1.52
N TRP A 21 -2.64 -4.37 -1.05
CA TRP A 21 -3.12 -5.47 -0.24
C TRP A 21 -2.72 -5.23 1.22
N LEU A 22 -3.71 -4.89 2.04
CA LEU A 22 -3.55 -4.77 3.48
C LEU A 22 -3.37 -6.17 4.07
N LEU A 23 -2.29 -6.37 4.83
CA LEU A 23 -1.97 -7.66 5.46
C LEU A 23 -2.72 -7.77 6.80
N HIS A 24 -4.04 -7.61 6.74
CA HIS A 24 -4.97 -7.65 7.85
C HIS A 24 -6.31 -8.18 7.33
N GLU A 25 -6.95 -9.04 8.11
CA GLU A 25 -8.29 -9.54 7.80
C GLU A 25 -9.31 -8.52 8.33
N PHE A 26 -10.13 -7.97 7.43
CA PHE A 26 -11.23 -7.09 7.79
C PHE A 26 -12.55 -7.87 7.73
N ASP A 27 -13.46 -7.59 8.64
CA ASP A 27 -14.78 -8.25 8.67
C ASP A 27 -15.74 -7.73 7.58
N GLU A 28 -15.47 -6.53 7.04
CA GLU A 28 -16.28 -5.86 6.03
C GLU A 28 -15.43 -5.03 5.05
N ASP A 29 -16.02 -4.71 3.89
CA ASP A 29 -15.43 -3.82 2.92
C ASP A 29 -15.51 -2.36 3.38
N PHE A 30 -14.50 -1.55 3.04
CA PHE A 30 -14.38 -0.14 3.42
C PHE A 30 -14.39 0.81 2.20
N TYR A 31 -15.24 0.53 1.20
CA TYR A 31 -15.38 1.40 0.02
C TYR A 31 -15.85 2.80 0.41
N GLY A 32 -15.19 3.83 -0.13
CA GLY A 32 -15.50 5.24 0.15
C GLY A 32 -14.74 5.82 1.34
N GLU A 33 -14.05 4.98 2.12
CA GLU A 33 -13.21 5.42 3.23
C GLU A 33 -11.84 5.93 2.75
N ASP A 34 -11.26 6.85 3.52
CA ASP A 34 -9.93 7.39 3.27
C ASP A 34 -8.84 6.41 3.72
N LEU A 35 -8.05 5.91 2.77
CA LEU A 35 -6.90 5.06 3.05
C LEU A 35 -5.58 5.84 3.02
N ARG A 36 -4.82 5.79 4.12
CA ARG A 36 -3.49 6.39 4.24
C ARG A 36 -2.42 5.32 4.20
N LEU A 37 -1.41 5.52 3.35
CA LEU A 37 -0.35 4.55 3.13
C LEU A 37 1.03 5.22 3.18
N ALA A 38 1.98 4.56 3.82
CA ALA A 38 3.40 4.90 3.74
C ALA A 38 4.12 3.85 2.90
N ILE A 39 4.71 4.28 1.78
CA ILE A 39 5.53 3.42 0.92
C ILE A 39 6.97 3.56 1.38
N VAL A 40 7.51 2.51 1.99
CA VAL A 40 8.82 2.58 2.67
C VAL A 40 9.90 1.75 2.00
N GLY A 41 9.55 0.93 1.01
CA GLY A 41 10.50 0.05 0.32
C GLY A 41 9.97 -0.45 -1.02
N TYR A 42 10.89 -1.01 -1.80
CA TYR A 42 10.62 -1.59 -3.12
C TYR A 42 11.07 -3.05 -3.14
N ILE A 43 10.17 -3.95 -3.54
CA ILE A 43 10.43 -5.40 -3.54
C ILE A 43 10.99 -5.85 -4.89
N ARG A 44 10.29 -5.56 -5.99
CA ARG A 44 10.66 -6.02 -7.34
C ARG A 44 9.91 -5.24 -8.44
N PRO A 45 10.37 -5.31 -9.71
CA PRO A 45 9.61 -4.82 -10.84
C PRO A 45 8.38 -5.70 -11.14
N GLU A 46 7.47 -5.15 -11.96
CA GLU A 46 6.40 -5.92 -12.61
C GLU A 46 7.01 -7.05 -13.46
N ALA A 47 6.34 -8.19 -13.48
CA ALA A 47 6.79 -9.37 -14.19
C ALA A 47 5.60 -10.12 -14.80
N ASN A 48 5.83 -10.75 -15.95
CA ASN A 48 4.88 -11.68 -16.53
C ASN A 48 5.08 -13.05 -15.88
N PHE A 49 3.98 -13.75 -15.60
CA PHE A 49 4.01 -15.09 -15.02
C PHE A 49 3.48 -16.12 -16.01
N PRO A 50 4.10 -17.31 -16.08
CA PRO A 50 3.70 -18.35 -17.02
C PRO A 50 2.36 -19.02 -16.64
N SER A 51 1.89 -18.86 -15.40
CA SER A 51 0.61 -19.38 -14.94
C SER A 51 0.05 -18.56 -13.77
N LEU A 52 -1.23 -18.80 -13.44
CA LEU A 52 -1.90 -18.19 -12.28
C LEU A 52 -1.24 -18.64 -10.96
N GLU A 53 -0.86 -19.91 -10.86
CA GLU A 53 -0.19 -20.47 -9.68
C GLU A 53 1.16 -19.80 -9.45
N ALA A 54 1.92 -19.53 -10.52
CA ALA A 54 3.19 -18.82 -10.44
C ALA A 54 3.00 -17.36 -9.97
N LEU A 55 1.95 -16.69 -10.44
CA LEU A 55 1.58 -15.35 -9.98
C LEU A 55 1.21 -15.36 -8.48
N ILE A 56 0.33 -16.27 -8.06
CA ILE A 56 -0.10 -16.41 -6.66
C ILE A 56 1.11 -16.69 -5.76
N ALA A 57 1.96 -17.65 -6.15
CA ALA A 57 3.17 -17.98 -5.40
C ALA A 57 4.07 -16.75 -5.23
N LYS A 58 4.23 -15.93 -6.28
CA LYS A 58 5.04 -14.72 -6.19
C LYS A 58 4.42 -13.67 -5.29
N ILE A 59 3.10 -13.46 -5.34
CA ILE A 59 2.39 -12.55 -4.44
C ILE A 59 2.58 -12.95 -2.97
N HIS A 60 2.53 -14.25 -2.66
CA HIS A 60 2.79 -14.74 -1.31
C HIS A 60 4.25 -14.57 -0.87
N GLU A 61 5.20 -14.75 -1.79
CA GLU A 61 6.61 -14.44 -1.52
C GLU A 61 6.81 -12.95 -1.22
N ASP A 62 6.21 -12.07 -2.02
CA ASP A 62 6.27 -10.61 -1.82
C ASP A 62 5.68 -10.22 -0.45
N ARG A 63 4.58 -10.85 -0.03
CA ARG A 63 4.01 -10.72 1.32
C ARG A 63 5.03 -11.09 2.40
N GLN A 64 5.66 -12.25 2.30
CA GLN A 64 6.64 -12.72 3.30
C GLN A 64 7.87 -11.81 3.38
N ILE A 65 8.32 -11.28 2.25
CA ILE A 65 9.41 -10.29 2.20
C ILE A 65 9.00 -9.03 2.95
N ALA A 66 7.80 -8.51 2.68
CA ALA A 66 7.30 -7.29 3.32
C ALA A 66 7.10 -7.46 4.83
N GLU A 67 6.52 -8.57 5.29
CA GLU A 67 6.35 -8.87 6.72
C GLU A 67 7.71 -8.84 7.44
N LYS A 68 8.71 -9.56 6.92
CA LYS A 68 10.06 -9.59 7.49
C LYS A 68 10.76 -8.23 7.44
N ALA A 69 10.61 -7.50 6.33
CA ALA A 69 11.23 -6.20 6.17
C ALA A 69 10.65 -5.18 7.15
N LEU A 70 9.32 -5.13 7.32
CA LEU A 70 8.66 -4.14 8.18
C LEU A 70 9.02 -4.28 9.67
N ASP A 71 9.51 -5.45 10.10
CA ASP A 71 10.03 -5.67 11.46
C ASP A 71 11.46 -5.13 11.66
N LEU A 72 12.19 -4.79 10.59
CA LEU A 72 13.53 -4.22 10.71
C LEU A 72 13.45 -2.80 11.31
N PRO A 73 14.40 -2.40 12.18
CA PRO A 73 14.40 -1.07 12.80
C PRO A 73 14.32 0.10 11.80
N LEU A 74 14.89 -0.09 10.59
CA LEU A 74 14.83 0.89 9.51
C LEU A 74 13.39 1.23 9.09
N TYR A 75 12.49 0.24 9.10
CA TYR A 75 11.12 0.38 8.60
C TYR A 75 10.08 0.46 9.72
N ALA A 76 10.35 -0.16 10.88
CA ALA A 76 9.44 -0.17 12.01
C ALA A 76 9.05 1.25 12.48
N GLY A 77 9.98 2.21 12.40
CA GLY A 77 9.74 3.60 12.80
C GLY A 77 8.67 4.35 11.99
N TYR A 78 8.29 3.84 10.80
CA TYR A 78 7.22 4.45 10.00
C TYR A 78 5.81 4.14 10.51
N LYS A 79 5.65 3.13 11.38
CA LYS A 79 4.35 2.74 11.93
C LYS A 79 3.67 3.90 12.68
N ASP A 80 4.46 4.69 13.39
CA ASP A 80 3.99 5.82 14.18
C ASP A 80 4.17 7.17 13.45
N SER A 81 4.30 7.13 12.12
CA SER A 81 4.45 8.35 11.32
C SER A 81 3.27 9.30 11.53
N PRO A 82 3.50 10.59 11.86
CA PRO A 82 2.42 11.56 12.08
C PRO A 82 1.42 11.67 10.92
N HIS A 83 1.87 11.42 9.69
CA HIS A 83 1.04 11.46 8.48
C HIS A 83 0.00 10.34 8.40
N LEU A 84 0.23 9.22 9.11
CA LEU A 84 -0.74 8.13 9.22
C LEU A 84 -1.79 8.39 10.32
N LEU A 85 -1.49 9.27 11.27
CA LEU A 85 -2.29 9.49 12.49
C LEU A 85 -3.14 10.77 12.46
N THR A 86 -2.92 11.67 11.50
CA THR A 86 -3.60 12.98 11.44
C THR A 86 -4.67 13.03 10.36
N SER A 87 -5.92 13.35 10.72
CA SER A 87 -7.01 13.56 9.75
C SER A 87 -6.78 14.86 8.95
N PRO A 88 -7.10 14.95 7.63
CA PRO A 88 -6.93 16.21 6.89
C PRO A 88 -7.88 17.29 7.41
N LEU A 89 -8.99 16.91 8.04
CA LEU A 89 -9.96 17.82 8.62
C LEU A 89 -9.42 18.53 9.88
N GLN A 90 -8.43 17.96 10.57
CA GLN A 90 -7.77 18.63 11.71
C GLN A 90 -6.69 19.64 11.28
N GLN A 91 -6.26 19.63 10.02
CA GLN A 91 -5.27 20.57 9.51
C GLN A 91 -5.88 21.94 9.15
N ASN A 92 -7.18 22.02 8.89
CA ASN A 92 -7.84 23.26 8.44
C ASN A 92 -8.32 24.17 9.59
N ASP A 93 -8.43 23.66 10.82
CA ASP A 93 -8.86 24.48 11.97
C ASP A 93 -7.74 25.39 12.52
N HIS A 94 -6.47 25.14 12.16
CA HIS A 94 -5.34 25.94 12.62
C HIS A 94 -5.01 27.16 11.73
N ASN A 95 -5.66 27.33 10.58
CA ASN A 95 -5.43 28.47 9.66
C ASN A 95 -6.56 29.50 9.64
N LEU A 96 -7.53 29.42 10.55
CA LEU A 96 -8.63 30.40 10.66
C LEU A 96 -8.43 31.46 11.75
N PHE A 97 -7.30 31.45 12.47
CA PHE A 97 -6.97 32.43 13.51
C PHE A 97 -5.52 32.96 13.43
N SER A 98 -5.04 33.27 12.23
CA SER A 98 -3.83 34.09 12.03
C SER A 98 -4.11 35.29 11.15
#